data_AF-A0A5E4T3H4-F1
#
_entry.id   AF-A0A5E4T3H4-F1
#
_cell.length_a   1.000
_cell.length_b   1.000
_cell.length_c   1.000
_cell.angle_alpha   90.00
_cell.angle_beta   90.00
_cell.angle_gamma   90.00
#
_symmetry.space_group_name_H-M   'P 1'
#
loop_
_entity.id
_entity.type
_entity.pdbx_description
1 polymer ?
#
loop_
_entity_poly.entity_id
_entity_poly.type
_entity_poly.pdbx_seq_one_letter_code
_entity_poly.pdbx_strand_id
1 'polypeptide(L)'
;MPASPAIPFVPLKVQGYPAQQLSGVRADSISDAVCVIDDALVEAAGNPRVVHAAFDRFRAAMTQMGPWDCIKDIFTCGSHKRTILDALARCHVASYEEGRRYLSDLGEYPLRTGESSLYLLRMLAQDVRSVALMPMPDNLCEEPPRLAASGPPIQLWIPGIGLRLPLMPDCFGNGAGAVTDEELEWLMDGRGPGGKSIRQYLSERHDQRTEAECVALACEHETDARTYQLAGHADLAGQLLEQAVEVFAGLPHPEALVRCLTRAAEIFALTGDPSHLIARCQRYADNCRPYGRHFEAEMVGRAIARLYASLGKRDEACLAEASADESLFRLGLSCEDAKEGGILRKAIDVAIRCHMSLLQTTGVRTRLGTLYFPEARDPVSGATFGTETTDVWCLLKRDGRDIASGLAYDLITEHTASALKKRRMHPEGAPLCEDDIVSAAGMLAAFHSPLLF
;
A
#
# COMPACT_ATOMS: atom_id res chain seq x y z
N MET A 1 15.21 -37.67 1.70
CA MET A 1 15.78 -36.36 2.06
C MET A 1 16.93 -36.61 3.02
N PRO A 2 18.14 -36.11 2.77
CA PRO A 2 19.20 -36.20 3.77
C PRO A 2 18.78 -35.37 5.00
N ALA A 3 18.98 -35.92 6.20
CA ALA A 3 18.71 -35.21 7.43
C ALA A 3 19.59 -33.95 7.50
N SER A 4 18.98 -32.79 7.72
CA SER A 4 19.72 -31.56 8.04
C SER A 4 20.65 -31.85 9.23
N PRO A 5 21.92 -31.43 9.18
CA PRO A 5 22.83 -31.63 10.30
C PRO A 5 22.26 -30.97 11.56
N ALA A 6 22.27 -31.70 12.68
CA ALA A 6 21.86 -31.18 13.97
C ALA A 6 22.80 -30.04 14.37
N ILE A 7 22.29 -28.81 14.32
CA ILE A 7 23.02 -27.60 14.67
C ILE A 7 23.20 -27.59 16.20
N PRO A 8 24.40 -27.27 16.71
CA PRO A 8 24.59 -27.11 18.14
C PRO A 8 23.69 -26.01 18.68
N PHE A 9 22.85 -26.38 19.64
CA PHE A 9 21.95 -25.48 20.36
C PHE A 9 22.74 -24.30 20.96
N VAL A 10 22.46 -23.09 20.46
CA VAL A 10 22.94 -21.84 21.10
C VAL A 10 21.84 -21.35 22.02
N PRO A 11 22.02 -21.36 23.36
CA PRO A 11 21.02 -20.87 24.27
C PRO A 11 20.75 -19.38 23.99
N LEU A 12 19.49 -19.04 23.70
CA LEU A 12 19.10 -17.66 23.46
C LEU A 12 19.27 -16.84 24.74
N LYS A 13 20.27 -15.95 24.74
CA LYS A 13 20.52 -15.02 25.84
C LYS A 13 19.64 -13.79 25.69
N VAL A 14 18.77 -13.59 26.67
CA VAL A 14 17.81 -12.48 26.72
C VAL A 14 17.97 -11.77 28.06
N GLN A 15 18.32 -10.50 28.01
CA GLN A 15 18.41 -9.67 29.20
C GLN A 15 17.06 -9.62 29.90
N GLY A 16 17.01 -9.59 31.24
CA GLY A 16 15.76 -9.56 32.01
C GLY A 16 14.90 -10.83 31.98
N TYR A 17 15.26 -11.86 31.20
CA TYR A 17 14.65 -13.18 31.28
C TYR A 17 15.21 -13.97 32.49
N PRO A 18 14.45 -14.89 33.12
CA PRO A 18 14.97 -15.73 34.20
C PRO A 18 16.26 -16.46 33.79
N ALA A 19 17.30 -16.38 34.63
CA ALA A 19 18.66 -16.88 34.34
C ALA A 19 19.34 -16.25 33.10
N GLN A 20 18.80 -15.15 32.58
CA GLN A 20 19.26 -14.42 31.38
C GLN A 20 19.33 -15.29 30.10
N GLN A 21 18.66 -16.45 30.09
CA GLN A 21 18.65 -17.36 28.94
C GLN A 21 17.37 -18.20 28.89
N LEU A 22 16.92 -18.56 27.69
CA LEU A 22 15.90 -19.58 27.51
C LEU A 22 16.44 -20.96 27.92
N SER A 23 15.65 -21.75 28.63
CA SER A 23 15.98 -23.16 28.86
C SER A 23 15.86 -23.94 27.55
N GLY A 24 16.71 -24.96 27.34
CA GLY A 24 16.66 -25.83 26.15
C GLY A 24 15.26 -26.38 25.89
N VAL A 25 14.62 -26.95 26.92
CA VAL A 25 13.24 -27.45 26.84
C VAL A 25 12.24 -26.39 26.35
N ARG A 26 12.40 -25.12 26.75
CA ARG A 26 11.50 -24.07 26.28
C ARG A 26 11.82 -23.65 24.85
N ALA A 27 13.09 -23.58 24.49
CA ALA A 27 13.51 -23.30 23.12
C ALA A 27 13.00 -24.38 22.15
N ASP A 28 13.10 -25.66 22.52
CA ASP A 28 12.55 -26.78 21.74
C ASP A 28 11.04 -26.63 21.57
N SER A 29 10.31 -26.37 22.66
CA SER A 29 8.86 -26.15 22.60
C SER A 29 8.45 -24.94 21.76
N ILE A 30 9.28 -23.88 21.70
CA ILE A 30 9.06 -22.73 20.82
C ILE A 30 9.29 -23.14 19.36
N SER A 31 10.37 -23.85 19.09
CA SER A 31 10.70 -24.38 17.76
C SER A 31 9.57 -25.27 17.22
N ASP A 32 9.05 -26.19 18.05
CA ASP A 32 7.91 -27.03 17.69
C ASP A 32 6.66 -26.20 17.36
N ALA A 33 6.40 -25.14 18.14
CA ALA A 33 5.27 -24.25 17.89
C ALA A 33 5.43 -23.46 16.57
N VAL A 34 6.66 -23.09 16.21
CA VAL A 34 6.99 -22.45 14.93
C VAL A 34 6.73 -23.40 13.76
N CYS A 35 7.19 -24.65 13.85
CA CYS A 35 6.92 -25.66 12.82
C CYS A 35 5.41 -25.87 12.61
N VAL A 36 4.65 -25.98 13.71
CA VAL A 36 3.18 -26.19 13.65
C VAL A 36 2.46 -25.03 12.97
N ILE A 37 2.88 -23.79 13.21
CA ILE A 37 2.23 -22.64 12.56
C ILE A 37 2.63 -22.54 11.08
N ASP A 38 3.90 -22.78 10.73
CA ASP A 38 4.35 -22.78 9.34
C ASP A 38 3.59 -23.85 8.52
N ASP A 39 3.44 -25.07 9.05
CA ASP A 39 2.67 -26.15 8.42
C ASP A 39 1.18 -25.77 8.27
N ALA A 40 0.58 -25.20 9.32
CA ALA A 40 -0.82 -24.80 9.30
C ALA A 40 -1.11 -23.69 8.26
N LEU A 41 -0.17 -22.76 8.05
CA LEU A 41 -0.31 -21.71 7.05
C LEU A 41 -0.22 -22.26 5.62
N VAL A 42 0.62 -23.27 5.38
CA VAL A 42 0.69 -23.98 4.10
C VAL A 42 -0.60 -24.74 3.81
N GLU A 43 -1.16 -25.42 4.82
CA GLU A 43 -2.39 -26.23 4.67
C GLU A 43 -3.67 -25.40 4.56
N ALA A 44 -3.70 -24.17 5.09
CA ALA A 44 -4.93 -23.39 5.20
C ALA A 44 -5.56 -22.99 3.87
N ALA A 45 -4.88 -23.15 2.72
CA ALA A 45 -5.37 -22.84 1.37
C ALA A 45 -6.04 -21.44 1.26
N GLY A 46 -5.56 -20.46 2.03
CA GLY A 46 -6.12 -19.11 2.09
C GLY A 46 -7.42 -18.95 2.89
N ASN A 47 -7.82 -19.93 3.70
CA ASN A 47 -8.99 -19.82 4.59
C ASN A 47 -8.68 -18.96 5.84
N PRO A 48 -9.22 -17.74 5.94
CA PRO A 48 -8.84 -16.82 7.01
C PRO A 48 -9.17 -17.34 8.42
N ARG A 49 -10.25 -18.13 8.56
CA ARG A 49 -10.65 -18.66 9.88
C ARG A 49 -9.66 -19.68 10.41
N VAL A 50 -9.14 -20.53 9.53
CA VAL A 50 -8.13 -21.55 9.91
C VAL A 50 -6.83 -20.86 10.27
N VAL A 51 -6.42 -19.85 9.49
CA VAL A 51 -5.24 -19.04 9.74
C VAL A 51 -5.34 -18.30 11.09
N HIS A 52 -6.46 -17.65 11.38
CA HIS A 52 -6.68 -16.96 12.66
C HIS A 52 -6.60 -17.94 13.85
N ALA A 53 -7.23 -19.11 13.73
CA ALA A 53 -7.18 -20.14 14.78
C ALA A 53 -5.75 -20.69 15.00
N ALA A 54 -4.95 -20.77 13.94
CA ALA A 54 -3.54 -21.15 14.04
C ALA A 54 -2.74 -20.08 14.80
N PHE A 55 -2.93 -18.80 14.51
CA PHE A 55 -2.30 -17.70 15.25
C PHE A 55 -2.71 -17.67 16.72
N ASP A 56 -3.99 -17.84 17.04
CA ASP A 56 -4.46 -17.92 18.43
C ASP A 56 -3.80 -19.08 19.19
N ARG A 57 -3.72 -20.26 18.56
CA ARG A 57 -3.09 -21.44 19.16
C ARG A 57 -1.60 -21.24 19.37
N PHE A 58 -0.91 -20.65 18.38
CA PHE A 58 0.51 -20.33 18.48
C PHE A 58 0.78 -19.35 19.64
N ARG A 59 0.03 -18.24 19.72
CA ARG A 59 0.16 -17.26 20.82
C ARG A 59 -0.12 -17.91 22.18
N ALA A 60 -1.13 -18.78 22.27
CA ALA A 60 -1.43 -19.51 23.49
C ALA A 60 -0.27 -20.44 23.91
N ALA A 61 0.30 -21.21 22.97
CA ALA A 61 1.45 -22.09 23.25
C ALA A 61 2.70 -21.28 23.69
N MET A 62 2.97 -20.17 23.00
CA MET A 62 4.08 -19.26 23.29
C MET A 62 3.97 -18.59 24.66
N THR A 63 2.76 -18.32 25.13
CA THR A 63 2.54 -17.65 26.44
C THR A 63 2.16 -18.63 27.55
N GLN A 64 1.94 -19.91 27.23
CA GLN A 64 1.65 -20.93 28.22
C GLN A 64 2.84 -21.10 29.16
N MET A 65 2.61 -20.78 30.43
CA MET A 65 3.55 -20.99 31.51
C MET A 65 2.99 -22.05 32.45
N GLY A 66 3.84 -22.98 32.89
CA GLY A 66 3.46 -23.93 33.93
C GLY A 66 3.03 -23.17 35.19
N PRO A 67 2.11 -23.71 36.01
CA PRO A 67 1.57 -23.00 37.17
C PRO A 67 2.67 -22.54 38.15
N TRP A 68 3.75 -23.31 38.27
CA TRP A 68 4.92 -22.94 39.07
C TRP A 68 5.75 -21.79 38.47
N ASP A 69 5.86 -21.74 37.14
CA ASP A 69 6.55 -20.67 36.41
C ASP A 69 5.77 -19.36 36.46
N CYS A 70 4.42 -19.41 36.41
CA CYS A 70 3.57 -18.23 36.61
C CYS A 70 3.82 -17.61 37.99
N ILE A 71 3.83 -18.44 39.04
CA ILE A 71 4.07 -17.97 40.41
C ILE A 71 5.49 -17.37 40.50
N LYS A 72 6.51 -18.07 40.01
CA LYS A 72 7.88 -17.55 40.01
C LYS A 72 8.00 -16.23 39.26
N ASP A 73 7.45 -16.11 38.06
CA ASP A 73 7.57 -14.88 37.25
C ASP A 73 6.91 -13.67 37.89
N ILE A 74 5.78 -13.87 38.59
CA ILE A 74 5.12 -12.82 39.38
C ILE A 74 6.02 -12.35 40.54
N PHE A 75 6.70 -13.27 41.23
CA PHE A 75 7.47 -12.94 42.44
C PHE A 75 8.94 -12.58 42.21
N THR A 76 9.60 -13.10 41.17
CA THR A 76 11.06 -12.88 40.96
C THR A 76 11.40 -11.93 39.83
N CYS A 77 10.54 -11.80 38.81
CA CYS A 77 10.87 -11.04 37.60
C CYS A 77 9.75 -10.09 37.18
N GLY A 78 8.76 -9.81 38.03
CA GLY A 78 7.72 -8.81 37.75
C GLY A 78 7.01 -9.00 36.41
N SER A 79 6.69 -10.23 36.00
CA SER A 79 6.05 -10.60 34.72
C SER A 79 6.88 -10.43 33.43
N HIS A 80 8.19 -10.19 33.54
CA HIS A 80 9.05 -9.94 32.36
C HIS A 80 9.10 -11.14 31.40
N LYS A 81 9.07 -12.39 31.90
CA LYS A 81 9.10 -13.58 31.03
C LYS A 81 7.86 -13.63 30.13
N ARG A 82 6.67 -13.43 30.69
CA ARG A 82 5.44 -13.44 29.89
C ARG A 82 5.42 -12.33 28.84
N THR A 83 5.87 -11.12 29.20
CA THR A 83 5.94 -9.99 28.27
C THR A 83 6.90 -10.25 27.11
N ILE A 84 8.08 -10.84 27.38
CA ILE A 84 9.03 -11.24 26.33
C ILE A 84 8.41 -12.29 25.40
N LEU A 85 7.74 -13.30 25.95
CA LEU A 85 7.13 -14.36 25.15
C LEU A 85 5.95 -13.87 24.30
N ASP A 86 5.12 -12.96 24.84
CA ASP A 86 4.03 -12.34 24.08
C ASP A 86 4.58 -11.43 22.97
N ALA A 87 5.62 -10.64 23.25
CA ALA A 87 6.30 -9.84 22.24
C ALA A 87 6.89 -10.72 21.12
N LEU A 88 7.57 -11.83 21.49
CA LEU A 88 8.12 -12.79 20.53
C LEU A 88 7.03 -13.40 19.64
N ALA A 89 5.90 -13.79 20.24
CA ALA A 89 4.78 -14.34 19.51
C ALA A 89 4.18 -13.29 18.54
N ARG A 90 3.95 -12.06 19.01
CA ARG A 90 3.42 -10.96 18.19
C ARG A 90 4.33 -10.66 17.00
N CYS A 91 5.64 -10.53 17.23
CA CYS A 91 6.62 -10.26 16.17
C CYS A 91 6.67 -11.38 15.14
N HIS A 92 6.67 -12.64 15.57
CA HIS A 92 6.67 -13.77 14.64
C HIS A 92 5.37 -13.80 13.81
N VAL A 93 4.21 -13.59 14.43
CA VAL A 93 2.93 -13.49 13.71
C VAL A 93 2.95 -12.32 12.71
N ALA A 94 3.46 -11.15 13.09
CA ALA A 94 3.58 -9.99 12.20
C ALA A 94 4.54 -10.19 11.02
N SER A 95 5.38 -11.24 11.05
CA SER A 95 6.25 -11.60 9.94
C SER A 95 5.48 -12.27 8.78
N TYR A 96 4.23 -12.69 8.99
CA TYR A 96 3.35 -13.18 7.92
C TYR A 96 2.38 -12.08 7.48
N GLU A 97 2.02 -12.06 6.19
CA GLU A 97 1.06 -11.09 5.67
C GLU A 97 -0.32 -11.27 6.30
N GLU A 98 -0.79 -12.52 6.38
CA GLU A 98 -2.03 -12.88 7.06
C GLU A 98 -1.96 -12.57 8.56
N GLY A 99 -0.77 -12.70 9.15
CA GLY A 99 -0.55 -12.37 10.55
C GLY A 99 -0.63 -10.87 10.82
N ARG A 100 -0.14 -10.01 9.90
CA ARG A 100 -0.35 -8.56 9.99
C ARG A 100 -1.83 -8.18 9.90
N ARG A 101 -2.59 -8.82 9.01
CA ARG A 101 -4.06 -8.63 8.93
C ARG A 101 -4.73 -9.03 10.25
N TYR A 102 -4.43 -10.23 10.76
CA TYR A 102 -4.95 -10.71 12.04
C TYR A 102 -4.60 -9.75 13.20
N LEU A 103 -3.37 -9.26 13.28
CA LEU A 103 -2.97 -8.31 14.32
C LEU A 103 -3.59 -6.92 14.12
N SER A 104 -3.87 -6.52 12.88
CA SER A 104 -4.57 -5.26 12.57
C SER A 104 -6.02 -5.33 13.04
N ASP A 105 -6.70 -6.46 12.84
CA ASP A 105 -8.06 -6.72 13.33
C ASP A 105 -8.13 -6.67 14.86
N LEU A 106 -7.05 -7.04 15.55
CA LEU A 106 -6.91 -6.92 17.00
C LEU A 106 -6.48 -5.51 17.47
N GLY A 107 -6.16 -4.59 16.54
CA GLY A 107 -5.62 -3.27 16.86
C GLY A 107 -4.19 -3.31 17.43
N GLU A 108 -3.43 -4.38 17.18
CA GLU A 108 -2.04 -4.53 17.63
C GLU A 108 -1.01 -4.13 16.56
N TYR A 109 -1.38 -4.11 15.28
CA TYR A 109 -0.50 -3.70 14.18
C TYR A 109 -0.89 -2.31 13.61
N PRO A 110 0.09 -1.46 13.22
CA PRO A 110 1.54 -1.63 13.34
C PRO A 110 2.11 -1.28 14.73
N LEU A 111 1.40 -0.51 15.55
CA LEU A 111 1.94 0.14 16.76
C LEU A 111 2.51 -0.82 17.81
N ARG A 112 1.68 -1.71 18.38
CA ARG A 112 2.15 -2.63 19.43
C ARG A 112 3.19 -3.62 18.92
N THR A 113 3.09 -3.98 17.63
CA THR A 113 4.11 -4.76 16.95
C THR A 113 5.43 -3.99 16.89
N GLY A 114 5.42 -2.71 16.53
CA GLY A 114 6.60 -1.85 16.54
C GLY A 114 7.25 -1.74 17.91
N GLU A 115 6.44 -1.46 18.94
CA GLU A 115 6.88 -1.46 20.34
C GLU A 115 7.48 -2.80 20.76
N SER A 116 6.86 -3.92 20.35
CA SER A 116 7.35 -5.27 20.65
C SER A 116 8.67 -5.57 19.93
N SER A 117 8.81 -5.15 18.69
CA SER A 117 10.04 -5.34 17.91
C SER A 117 11.20 -4.58 18.52
N LEU A 118 11.03 -3.29 18.84
CA LEU A 118 12.06 -2.48 19.51
C LEU A 118 12.36 -3.03 20.91
N TYR A 119 11.33 -3.42 21.67
CA TYR A 119 11.49 -4.03 22.98
C TYR A 119 12.37 -5.27 22.91
N LEU A 120 12.11 -6.19 21.98
CA LEU A 120 12.91 -7.40 21.83
C LEU A 120 14.34 -7.10 21.39
N LEU A 121 14.54 -6.20 20.42
CA LEU A 121 15.87 -5.77 19.97
C LEU A 121 16.73 -5.24 21.12
N ARG A 122 16.12 -4.50 22.06
CA ARG A 122 16.80 -4.01 23.26
C ARG A 122 17.17 -5.12 24.24
N MET A 123 16.41 -6.21 24.26
CA MET A 123 16.58 -7.31 25.22
C MET A 123 17.53 -8.40 24.72
N LEU A 124 17.86 -8.42 23.42
CA LEU A 124 18.87 -9.34 22.89
C LEU A 124 20.25 -9.03 23.48
N ALA A 125 20.96 -10.06 23.92
CA ALA A 125 22.37 -9.92 24.27
C ALA A 125 23.21 -9.54 23.04
N GLN A 126 24.32 -8.83 23.25
CA GLN A 126 25.14 -8.28 22.16
C GLN A 126 25.61 -9.34 21.17
N ASP A 127 25.96 -10.53 21.66
CA ASP A 127 26.36 -11.67 20.84
C ASP A 127 25.21 -12.13 19.93
N VAL A 128 24.01 -12.32 20.49
CA VAL A 128 22.81 -12.70 19.70
C VAL A 128 22.42 -11.61 18.70
N ARG A 129 22.44 -10.34 19.14
CA ARG A 129 22.11 -9.19 18.30
C ARG A 129 23.05 -9.10 17.10
N SER A 130 24.35 -9.24 17.33
CA SER A 130 25.34 -9.23 16.24
C SER A 130 25.12 -10.37 15.24
N VAL A 131 24.72 -11.56 15.68
CA VAL A 131 24.44 -12.67 14.75
C VAL A 131 23.16 -12.42 13.95
N ALA A 132 22.12 -11.86 14.58
CA ALA A 132 20.84 -11.59 13.93
C ALA A 132 20.91 -10.42 12.93
N LEU A 133 21.61 -9.34 13.26
CA LEU A 133 21.74 -8.15 12.42
C LEU A 133 22.92 -8.22 11.46
N MET A 134 24.00 -8.90 11.85
CA MET A 134 25.26 -8.98 11.13
C MET A 134 25.75 -10.43 10.88
N PRO A 135 24.95 -11.31 10.24
CA PRO A 135 25.34 -12.70 9.97
C PRO A 135 26.58 -12.83 9.09
N MET A 136 27.73 -13.13 9.68
CA MET A 136 28.95 -13.46 8.95
C MET A 136 28.84 -14.82 8.26
N PRO A 137 29.54 -15.06 7.12
CA PRO A 137 29.55 -16.35 6.41
C PRO A 137 29.85 -17.55 7.31
N ASP A 138 30.71 -17.37 8.31
CA ASP A 138 31.14 -18.41 9.25
C ASP A 138 30.12 -18.65 10.39
N ASN A 139 29.15 -17.74 10.56
CA ASN A 139 28.13 -17.74 11.62
C ASN A 139 26.70 -17.73 11.05
N LEU A 140 26.50 -18.19 9.80
CA LEU A 140 25.18 -18.29 9.17
C LEU A 140 24.31 -19.29 9.96
N CYS A 141 23.62 -18.81 10.99
CA CYS A 141 22.45 -19.48 11.51
C CYS A 141 21.38 -19.44 10.41
N GLU A 142 21.08 -20.61 9.86
CA GLU A 142 19.95 -21.05 9.06
C GLU A 142 19.48 -20.16 7.89
N GLU A 143 19.20 -18.87 8.06
CA GLU A 143 18.77 -17.97 6.99
C GLU A 143 19.21 -16.50 7.22
N PRO A 144 19.65 -15.78 6.16
CA PRO A 144 19.95 -14.36 6.25
C PRO A 144 18.69 -13.55 6.61
N PRO A 145 18.84 -12.29 7.06
CA PRO A 145 17.75 -11.31 7.02
C PRO A 145 17.06 -11.34 5.65
N ARG A 146 15.73 -11.45 5.66
CA ARG A 146 14.91 -11.50 4.45
C ARG A 146 13.87 -10.38 4.49
N LEU A 147 13.44 -9.94 3.32
CA LEU A 147 12.25 -9.10 3.24
C LEU A 147 11.01 -9.96 3.31
N ALA A 148 9.92 -9.41 3.87
CA ALA A 148 8.63 -10.08 3.77
C ALA A 148 8.26 -10.29 2.29
N ALA A 149 7.47 -11.33 2.02
CA ALA A 149 7.07 -11.67 0.66
C ALA A 149 6.34 -10.52 -0.06
N SER A 150 5.65 -9.63 0.67
CA SER A 150 4.98 -8.43 0.16
C SER A 150 5.89 -7.19 0.08
N GLY A 151 7.11 -7.23 0.63
CA GLY A 151 7.99 -6.06 0.75
C GLY A 151 8.49 -5.85 2.19
N PRO A 152 8.67 -4.59 2.66
CA PRO A 152 8.92 -4.31 4.06
C PRO A 152 7.84 -4.92 4.98
N PRO A 153 8.16 -5.23 6.25
CA PRO A 153 9.43 -4.97 6.93
C PRO A 153 10.52 -6.00 6.63
N ILE A 154 11.77 -5.65 6.94
CA ILE A 154 12.88 -6.61 6.98
C ILE A 154 12.67 -7.55 8.16
N GLN A 155 12.87 -8.84 7.96
CA GLN A 155 12.66 -9.89 8.94
C GLN A 155 14.01 -10.45 9.39
N LEU A 156 14.26 -10.40 10.69
CA LEU A 156 15.42 -11.02 11.32
C LEU A 156 15.04 -12.37 11.87
N TRP A 157 15.96 -13.33 11.73
CA TRP A 157 15.85 -14.61 12.41
C TRP A 157 16.50 -14.51 13.78
N ILE A 158 15.79 -14.98 14.80
CA ILE A 158 16.33 -15.10 16.15
C ILE A 158 17.08 -16.42 16.25
N PRO A 159 18.42 -16.41 16.43
CA PRO A 159 19.22 -17.63 16.45
C PRO A 159 18.75 -18.64 17.50
N GLY A 160 18.71 -19.91 17.13
CA GLY A 160 18.45 -21.04 18.03
C GLY A 160 16.98 -21.34 18.33
N ILE A 161 16.03 -20.48 17.92
CA ILE A 161 14.59 -20.71 18.16
C ILE A 161 13.69 -20.53 16.93
N GLY A 162 14.25 -20.22 15.76
CA GLY A 162 13.50 -20.14 14.51
C GLY A 162 12.45 -19.02 14.44
N LEU A 163 12.41 -18.11 15.42
CA LEU A 163 11.46 -17.00 15.42
C LEU A 163 11.90 -15.88 14.47
N ARG A 164 10.90 -15.17 13.98
CA ARG A 164 11.06 -14.05 13.04
C ARG A 164 10.72 -12.75 13.76
N LEU A 165 11.54 -11.74 13.56
CA LEU A 165 11.41 -10.42 14.17
C LEU A 165 11.36 -9.37 13.05
N PRO A 166 10.20 -8.75 12.80
CA PRO A 166 10.08 -7.71 11.80
C PRO A 166 10.69 -6.41 12.34
N LEU A 167 11.58 -5.81 11.57
CA LEU A 167 12.10 -4.46 11.81
C LEU A 167 11.05 -3.43 11.39
N MET A 168 10.27 -3.00 12.38
CA MET A 168 9.25 -1.96 12.25
C MET A 168 9.90 -0.57 12.32
N PRO A 169 9.19 0.52 11.94
CA PRO A 169 9.73 1.87 12.00
C PRO A 169 10.32 2.25 13.37
N ASP A 170 9.71 1.81 14.47
CA ASP A 170 10.20 2.02 15.85
C ASP A 170 11.60 1.43 16.12
N CYS A 171 12.02 0.45 15.31
CA CYS A 171 13.35 -0.14 15.42
C CYS A 171 14.45 0.78 14.88
N PHE A 172 14.12 1.86 14.20
CA PHE A 172 15.07 2.78 13.57
C PHE A 172 15.07 4.13 14.29
N GLY A 173 16.23 4.80 14.30
CA GLY A 173 16.43 6.10 14.94
C GLY A 173 17.33 6.03 16.17
N ASN A 174 17.22 7.03 17.05
CA ASN A 174 18.20 7.26 18.13
C ASN A 174 17.76 6.68 19.49
N GLY A 175 16.73 5.85 19.51
CA GLY A 175 16.18 5.24 20.72
C GLY A 175 17.07 4.13 21.29
N ALA A 176 16.91 3.84 22.59
CA ALA A 176 17.63 2.74 23.23
C ALA A 176 17.23 1.38 22.62
N GLY A 177 18.20 0.67 22.05
CA GLY A 177 17.99 -0.63 21.39
C GLY A 177 17.62 -0.54 19.91
N ALA A 178 17.45 0.68 19.36
CA ALA A 178 17.27 0.90 17.93
C ALA A 178 18.48 0.39 17.13
N VAL A 179 18.25 0.07 15.86
CA VAL A 179 19.29 -0.32 14.90
C VAL A 179 20.19 0.88 14.64
N THR A 180 21.50 0.71 14.85
CA THR A 180 22.47 1.77 14.61
C THR A 180 22.71 1.97 13.11
N ASP A 181 23.27 3.11 12.70
CA ASP A 181 23.61 3.35 11.30
C ASP A 181 24.57 2.29 10.74
N GLU A 182 25.54 1.85 11.55
CA GLU A 182 26.48 0.78 11.20
C GLU A 182 25.76 -0.58 11.01
N GLU A 183 24.86 -0.93 11.93
CA GLU A 183 24.06 -2.14 11.82
C GLU A 183 23.16 -2.09 10.59
N LEU A 184 22.54 -0.94 10.31
CA LEU A 184 21.68 -0.74 9.15
C LEU A 184 22.47 -0.83 7.84
N GLU A 185 23.62 -0.19 7.74
CA GLU A 185 24.49 -0.26 6.57
C GLU A 185 24.89 -1.72 6.30
N TRP A 186 25.31 -2.44 7.35
CA TRP A 186 25.62 -3.85 7.24
C TRP A 186 24.39 -4.66 6.79
N LEU A 187 23.22 -4.40 7.34
CA LEU A 187 21.99 -5.13 7.00
C LEU A 187 21.57 -4.91 5.54
N MET A 188 21.76 -3.70 5.03
CA MET A 188 21.37 -3.30 3.68
C MET A 188 22.36 -3.78 2.63
N ASP A 189 23.65 -3.77 2.94
CA ASP A 189 24.74 -4.02 1.99
C ASP A 189 25.46 -5.36 2.21
N GLY A 190 25.20 -6.02 3.34
CA GLY A 190 25.59 -7.38 3.65
C GLY A 190 25.04 -8.35 2.60
N ARG A 191 25.92 -9.20 2.06
CA ARG A 191 25.54 -10.17 1.03
C ARG A 191 25.03 -11.45 1.69
N GLY A 192 23.80 -11.82 1.38
CA GLY A 192 23.24 -13.10 1.81
C GLY A 192 23.78 -14.30 1.01
N PRO A 193 23.38 -15.53 1.37
CA PRO A 193 23.54 -16.71 0.52
C PRO A 193 22.80 -16.46 -0.80
N GLY A 194 23.55 -16.35 -1.89
CA GLY A 194 23.06 -15.87 -3.19
C GLY A 194 23.79 -14.61 -3.69
N GLY A 195 24.63 -13.99 -2.86
CA GLY A 195 25.55 -12.92 -3.24
C GLY A 195 24.90 -11.54 -3.42
N LYS A 196 23.58 -11.45 -3.31
CA LYS A 196 22.81 -10.19 -3.35
C LYS A 196 22.62 -9.62 -1.95
N SER A 197 22.64 -8.29 -1.85
CA SER A 197 22.28 -7.58 -0.62
C SER A 197 20.78 -7.27 -0.55
N ILE A 198 20.27 -6.90 0.63
CA ILE A 198 18.88 -6.45 0.79
C ILE A 198 18.60 -5.24 -0.10
N ARG A 199 19.55 -4.29 -0.18
CA ARG A 199 19.43 -3.12 -1.06
C ARG A 199 19.26 -3.53 -2.53
N GLN A 200 20.06 -4.48 -3.00
CA GLN A 200 19.96 -4.99 -4.38
C GLN A 200 18.62 -5.69 -4.61
N TYR A 201 18.18 -6.53 -3.67
CA TYR A 201 16.89 -7.20 -3.78
C TYR A 201 15.72 -6.19 -3.79
N LEU A 202 15.75 -5.16 -2.94
CA LEU A 202 14.73 -4.10 -2.93
C LEU A 202 14.68 -3.38 -4.26
N SER A 203 15.84 -3.04 -4.84
CA SER A 203 15.92 -2.39 -6.14
C SER A 203 15.34 -3.27 -7.25
N GLU A 204 15.76 -4.54 -7.32
CA GLU A 204 15.24 -5.48 -8.33
C GLU A 204 13.75 -5.74 -8.18
N ARG A 205 13.28 -5.89 -6.93
CA ARG A 205 11.86 -6.10 -6.65
C ARG A 205 11.03 -4.87 -6.97
N HIS A 206 11.54 -3.67 -6.68
CA HIS A 206 10.90 -2.42 -7.05
C HIS A 206 10.66 -2.35 -8.56
N ASP A 207 11.64 -2.77 -9.36
CA ASP A 207 11.53 -2.75 -10.83
C ASP A 207 10.61 -3.85 -11.40
N GLN A 208 10.36 -4.92 -10.63
CA GLN A 208 9.56 -6.08 -11.06
C GLN A 208 8.11 -6.07 -10.55
N ARG A 209 7.75 -5.13 -9.67
CA ARG A 209 6.39 -5.06 -9.11
C ARG A 209 5.36 -4.82 -10.20
N THR A 210 4.29 -5.61 -10.15
CA THR A 210 3.08 -5.35 -10.91
C THR A 210 2.37 -4.10 -10.38
N GLU A 211 1.53 -3.48 -11.22
CA GLU A 211 0.70 -2.35 -10.78
C GLU A 211 -0.16 -2.71 -9.56
N ALA A 212 -0.75 -3.91 -9.54
CA ALA A 212 -1.57 -4.38 -8.43
C ALA A 212 -0.78 -4.46 -7.11
N GLU A 213 0.47 -4.91 -7.14
CA GLU A 213 1.36 -4.94 -5.97
C GLU A 213 1.75 -3.54 -5.51
N CYS A 214 2.01 -2.62 -6.44
CA CYS A 214 2.27 -1.22 -6.11
C CYS A 214 1.06 -0.56 -5.44
N VAL A 215 -0.15 -0.78 -5.97
CA VAL A 215 -1.40 -0.28 -5.37
C VAL A 215 -1.59 -0.86 -3.96
N ALA A 216 -1.39 -2.17 -3.79
CA ALA A 216 -1.51 -2.82 -2.49
C ALA A 216 -0.54 -2.22 -1.46
N LEU A 217 0.73 -2.07 -1.83
CA LEU A 217 1.76 -1.48 -0.97
C LEU A 217 1.43 -0.02 -0.58
N ALA A 218 1.01 0.81 -1.54
CA ALA A 218 0.65 2.19 -1.26
C ALA A 218 -0.57 2.31 -0.34
N CYS A 219 -1.56 1.42 -0.50
CA CYS A 219 -2.71 1.33 0.41
C CYS A 219 -2.30 0.87 1.82
N GLU A 220 -1.35 -0.06 1.94
CA GLU A 220 -0.79 -0.48 3.23
C GLU A 220 -0.10 0.71 3.92
N HIS A 221 0.78 1.42 3.21
CA HIS A 221 1.42 2.64 3.73
C HIS A 221 0.41 3.71 4.15
N GLU A 222 -0.64 3.95 3.36
CA GLU A 222 -1.72 4.90 3.69
C GLU A 222 -2.48 4.47 4.97
N THR A 223 -2.67 3.18 5.17
CA THR A 223 -3.36 2.61 6.34
C THR A 223 -2.49 2.70 7.59
N ASP A 224 -1.22 2.29 7.50
CA ASP A 224 -0.27 2.36 8.59
C ASP A 224 -0.02 3.80 9.02
N ALA A 225 0.14 4.73 8.06
CA ALA A 225 0.28 6.14 8.34
C ALA A 225 -0.87 6.69 9.17
N ARG A 226 -2.11 6.32 8.84
CA ARG A 226 -3.29 6.73 9.61
C ARG A 226 -3.23 6.20 11.05
N THR A 227 -2.82 4.95 11.23
CA THR A 227 -2.71 4.35 12.57
C THR A 227 -1.64 5.07 13.40
N TYR A 228 -0.48 5.38 12.82
CA TYR A 228 0.56 6.18 13.48
C TYR A 228 0.11 7.61 13.78
N GLN A 229 -0.59 8.27 12.86
CA GLN A 229 -1.15 9.60 13.07
C GLN A 229 -2.10 9.62 14.27
N LEU A 230 -3.03 8.66 14.36
CA LEU A 230 -3.99 8.55 15.47
C LEU A 230 -3.30 8.30 16.82
N ALA A 231 -2.12 7.68 16.82
CA ALA A 231 -1.31 7.47 18.01
C ALA A 231 -0.35 8.63 18.32
N GLY A 232 -0.34 9.69 17.52
CA GLY A 232 0.49 10.88 17.74
C GLY A 232 1.92 10.79 17.18
N HIS A 233 2.23 9.77 16.37
CA HIS A 233 3.52 9.61 15.71
C HIS A 233 3.52 10.29 14.32
N ALA A 234 3.42 11.63 14.32
CA ALA A 234 3.25 12.41 13.09
C ALA A 234 4.43 12.26 12.10
N ASP A 235 5.67 12.12 12.59
CA ASP A 235 6.86 11.96 11.73
C ASP A 235 6.81 10.64 10.93
N LEU A 236 6.53 9.53 11.62
CA LEU A 236 6.39 8.21 10.98
C LEU A 236 5.21 8.17 10.01
N ALA A 237 4.09 8.77 10.41
CA ALA A 237 2.93 8.88 9.55
C ALA A 237 3.22 9.71 8.28
N GLY A 238 3.98 10.79 8.41
CA GLY A 238 4.45 11.60 7.28
C GLY A 238 5.31 10.79 6.32
N GLN A 239 6.33 10.07 6.81
CA GLN A 239 7.21 9.22 6.00
C GLN A 239 6.44 8.15 5.21
N LEU A 240 5.49 7.47 5.87
CA LEU A 240 4.65 6.46 5.21
C LEU A 240 3.72 7.07 4.15
N LEU A 241 3.16 8.26 4.41
CA LEU A 241 2.37 8.97 3.39
C LEU A 241 3.22 9.41 2.20
N GLU A 242 4.47 9.84 2.41
CA GLU A 242 5.38 10.18 1.32
C GLU A 242 5.65 8.95 0.44
N GLN A 243 5.88 7.79 1.03
CA GLN A 243 6.05 6.52 0.31
C GLN A 243 4.79 6.14 -0.49
N ALA A 244 3.60 6.28 0.11
CA ALA A 244 2.33 6.05 -0.60
C ALA A 244 2.15 7.00 -1.79
N VAL A 245 2.43 8.29 -1.60
CA VAL A 245 2.37 9.30 -2.66
C VAL A 245 3.38 9.01 -3.77
N GLU A 246 4.60 8.61 -3.41
CA GLU A 246 5.64 8.29 -4.39
C GLU A 246 5.18 7.18 -5.34
N VAL A 247 4.54 6.14 -4.80
CA VAL A 247 3.98 5.03 -5.57
C VAL A 247 2.78 5.50 -6.41
N PHE A 248 1.79 6.18 -5.81
CA PHE A 248 0.60 6.60 -6.57
C PHE A 248 0.90 7.64 -7.65
N ALA A 249 1.91 8.50 -7.46
CA ALA A 249 2.39 9.41 -8.49
C ALA A 249 3.06 8.70 -9.68
N GLY A 250 3.45 7.42 -9.51
CA GLY A 250 3.93 6.58 -10.61
C GLY A 250 2.81 5.86 -11.38
N LEU A 251 1.57 5.93 -10.91
CA LEU A 251 0.45 5.11 -11.39
C LEU A 251 -0.69 5.98 -12.00
N PRO A 252 -1.55 5.40 -12.85
CA PRO A 252 -2.72 6.09 -13.41
C PRO A 252 -3.89 6.18 -12.40
N HIS A 253 -3.62 6.45 -11.12
CA HIS A 253 -4.62 6.53 -10.03
C HIS A 253 -4.68 7.93 -9.39
N PRO A 254 -5.12 8.98 -10.10
CA PRO A 254 -5.13 10.36 -9.61
C PRO A 254 -5.97 10.53 -8.33
N GLU A 255 -7.07 9.77 -8.20
CA GLU A 255 -7.94 9.81 -7.02
C GLU A 255 -7.24 9.32 -5.76
N ALA A 256 -6.43 8.26 -5.86
CA ALA A 256 -5.64 7.75 -4.75
C ALA A 256 -4.56 8.76 -4.34
N LEU A 257 -3.88 9.36 -5.32
CA LEU A 257 -2.90 10.41 -5.09
C LEU A 257 -3.51 11.62 -4.36
N VAL A 258 -4.67 12.11 -4.82
CA VAL A 258 -5.39 13.22 -4.18
C VAL A 258 -5.86 12.88 -2.76
N ARG A 259 -6.32 11.64 -2.54
CA ARG A 259 -6.69 11.16 -1.21
C ARG A 259 -5.48 11.16 -0.25
N CYS A 260 -4.34 10.66 -0.68
CA CYS A 260 -3.10 10.70 0.10
C CYS A 260 -2.66 12.13 0.40
N LEU A 261 -2.72 13.04 -0.59
CA LEU A 261 -2.41 14.46 -0.41
C LEU A 261 -3.33 15.16 0.60
N THR A 262 -4.61 14.82 0.57
CA THR A 262 -5.58 15.38 1.53
C THR A 262 -5.24 14.97 2.96
N ARG A 263 -4.84 13.71 3.18
CA ARG A 263 -4.37 13.25 4.49
C ARG A 263 -3.03 13.88 4.88
N ALA A 264 -2.12 14.01 3.91
CA ALA A 264 -0.83 14.66 4.13
C ALA A 264 -1.00 16.10 4.65
N ALA A 265 -2.03 16.82 4.18
CA ALA A 265 -2.33 18.17 4.68
C ALA A 265 -2.59 18.24 6.19
N GLU A 266 -3.18 17.20 6.78
CA GLU A 266 -3.42 17.11 8.22
C GLU A 266 -2.13 16.81 9.01
N ILE A 267 -1.27 15.94 8.46
CA ILE A 267 -0.04 15.49 9.12
C ILE A 267 1.07 16.53 9.03
N PHE A 268 1.31 17.08 7.83
CA PHE A 268 2.39 18.03 7.60
C PHE A 268 2.12 19.42 8.19
N ALA A 269 0.87 19.72 8.55
CA ALA A 269 0.57 20.85 9.43
C ALA A 269 1.23 20.73 10.81
N LEU A 270 1.59 19.51 11.23
CA LEU A 270 2.26 19.22 12.51
C LEU A 270 3.79 19.09 12.34
N THR A 271 4.26 18.47 11.25
CA THR A 271 5.69 18.13 11.06
C THR A 271 6.48 19.16 10.23
N GLY A 272 5.82 19.98 9.41
CA GLY A 272 6.36 21.24 8.90
C GLY A 272 7.05 21.25 7.53
N ASP A 273 7.34 20.10 6.89
CA ASP A 273 7.96 20.10 5.56
C ASP A 273 7.45 19.00 4.61
N PRO A 274 6.52 19.35 3.69
CA PRO A 274 6.09 18.45 2.62
C PRO A 274 6.75 18.74 1.26
N SER A 275 7.90 19.42 1.21
CA SER A 275 8.49 19.90 -0.05
C SER A 275 8.75 18.79 -1.06
N HIS A 276 9.24 17.63 -0.61
CA HIS A 276 9.50 16.48 -1.48
C HIS A 276 8.21 15.93 -2.12
N LEU A 277 7.17 15.77 -1.29
CA LEU A 277 5.84 15.33 -1.70
C LEU A 277 5.19 16.30 -2.71
N ILE A 278 5.29 17.61 -2.46
CA ILE A 278 4.78 18.64 -3.38
C ILE A 278 5.50 18.54 -4.73
N ALA A 279 6.84 18.50 -4.74
CA ALA A 279 7.63 18.42 -5.97
C ALA A 279 7.33 17.16 -6.78
N ARG A 280 6.96 16.05 -6.11
CA ARG A 280 6.55 14.81 -6.77
C ARG A 280 5.17 14.95 -7.43
N CYS A 281 4.21 15.54 -6.73
CA CYS A 281 2.85 15.73 -7.23
C CYS A 281 2.78 16.79 -8.35
N GLN A 282 3.62 17.83 -8.28
CA GLN A 282 3.79 18.78 -9.38
C GLN A 282 4.32 18.09 -10.63
N ARG A 283 5.36 17.25 -10.51
CA ARG A 283 5.87 16.45 -11.63
C ARG A 283 4.79 15.55 -12.25
N TYR A 284 3.94 14.93 -11.43
CA TYR A 284 2.79 14.17 -11.92
C TYR A 284 1.83 15.05 -12.76
N ALA A 285 1.43 16.20 -12.23
CA ALA A 285 0.53 17.12 -12.92
C ALA A 285 1.15 17.64 -14.22
N ASP A 286 2.43 18.04 -14.19
CA ASP A 286 3.19 18.50 -15.36
C ASP A 286 3.28 17.40 -16.42
N ASN A 287 3.48 16.15 -16.03
CA ASN A 287 3.48 15.01 -16.94
C ASN A 287 2.09 14.75 -17.54
N CYS A 288 1.00 15.02 -16.83
CA CYS A 288 -0.36 14.79 -17.33
C CYS A 288 -0.75 15.76 -18.46
N ARG A 289 -0.31 17.03 -18.40
CA ARG A 289 -0.77 18.08 -19.35
C ARG A 289 -0.40 17.80 -20.82
N PRO A 290 0.84 17.40 -21.19
CA PRO A 290 1.19 17.08 -22.58
C PRO A 290 0.38 15.94 -23.20
N TYR A 291 -0.17 15.03 -22.37
CA TYR A 291 -0.98 13.91 -22.81
C TYR A 291 -2.49 14.19 -22.80
N GLY A 292 -2.91 15.45 -22.60
CA GLY A 292 -4.33 15.82 -22.57
C GLY A 292 -5.07 15.40 -21.29
N ARG A 293 -4.35 14.92 -20.27
CA ARG A 293 -4.91 14.55 -18.95
C ARG A 293 -5.05 15.78 -18.03
N HIS A 294 -5.61 16.85 -18.56
CA HIS A 294 -5.69 18.14 -17.86
C HIS A 294 -6.53 18.06 -16.59
N PHE A 295 -7.66 17.33 -16.63
CA PHE A 295 -8.51 17.15 -15.44
C PHE A 295 -7.74 16.55 -14.25
N GLU A 296 -6.91 15.54 -14.51
CA GLU A 296 -6.10 14.88 -13.48
C GLU A 296 -5.00 15.80 -12.94
N ALA A 297 -4.33 16.54 -13.83
CA ALA A 297 -3.36 17.56 -13.45
C ALA A 297 -3.97 18.59 -12.50
N GLU A 298 -5.21 19.01 -12.76
CA GLU A 298 -5.89 20.02 -11.95
C GLU A 298 -6.48 19.47 -10.65
N MET A 299 -6.93 18.22 -10.63
CA MET A 299 -7.27 17.55 -9.38
C MET A 299 -6.10 17.54 -8.41
N VAL A 300 -4.90 17.18 -8.92
CA VAL A 300 -3.66 17.17 -8.13
C VAL A 300 -3.22 18.59 -7.77
N GLY A 301 -3.29 19.54 -8.71
CA GLY A 301 -2.97 20.95 -8.47
C GLY A 301 -3.80 21.56 -7.33
N ARG A 302 -5.11 21.32 -7.29
CA ARG A 302 -5.98 21.74 -6.19
C ARG A 302 -5.63 21.06 -4.87
N ALA A 303 -5.28 19.78 -4.89
CA ALA A 303 -4.85 19.07 -3.69
C ALA A 303 -3.54 19.66 -3.12
N ILE A 304 -2.59 20.02 -3.98
CA ILE A 304 -1.36 20.75 -3.60
C ILE A 304 -1.71 22.12 -3.00
N ALA A 305 -2.66 22.85 -3.59
CA ALA A 305 -3.06 24.14 -3.06
C ALA A 305 -3.67 24.05 -1.65
N ARG A 306 -4.50 23.02 -1.41
CA ARG A 306 -5.05 22.73 -0.07
C ARG A 306 -3.94 22.41 0.94
N LEU A 307 -2.93 21.66 0.51
CA LEU A 307 -1.76 21.38 1.34
C LEU A 307 -0.98 22.67 1.67
N TYR A 308 -0.73 23.55 0.69
CA TYR A 308 -0.14 24.87 0.98
C TYR A 308 -0.98 25.68 1.97
N ALA A 309 -2.30 25.67 1.81
CA ALA A 309 -3.20 26.37 2.71
C ALA A 309 -3.14 25.81 4.15
N SER A 310 -3.05 24.48 4.33
CA SER A 310 -2.93 23.87 5.67
C SER A 310 -1.62 24.21 6.37
N LEU A 311 -0.56 24.49 5.60
CA LEU A 311 0.74 24.95 6.10
C LEU A 311 0.79 26.46 6.36
N GLY A 312 -0.29 27.20 6.12
CA GLY A 312 -0.32 28.66 6.22
C GLY A 312 0.39 29.40 5.08
N LYS A 313 0.80 28.69 4.02
CA LYS A 313 1.45 29.24 2.81
C LYS A 313 0.42 29.78 1.83
N ARG A 314 -0.19 30.91 2.19
CA ARG A 314 -1.36 31.47 1.48
C ARG A 314 -1.04 31.89 0.04
N ASP A 315 0.11 32.50 -0.18
CA ASP A 315 0.48 33.00 -1.52
C ASP A 315 0.71 31.82 -2.48
N GLU A 316 1.39 30.77 -2.01
CA GLU A 316 1.61 29.55 -2.76
C GLU A 316 0.31 28.77 -3.01
N ALA A 317 -0.60 28.75 -2.02
CA ALA A 317 -1.93 28.17 -2.19
C ALA A 317 -2.72 28.90 -3.28
N CYS A 318 -2.77 30.24 -3.24
CA CYS A 318 -3.46 31.04 -4.25
C CYS A 318 -2.84 30.87 -5.64
N LEU A 319 -1.51 30.80 -5.76
CA LEU A 319 -0.83 30.54 -7.03
C LEU A 319 -1.18 29.16 -7.60
N ALA A 320 -1.20 28.13 -6.76
CA ALA A 320 -1.57 26.78 -7.16
C ALA A 320 -3.06 26.67 -7.54
N GLU A 321 -3.96 27.35 -6.82
CA GLU A 321 -5.38 27.45 -7.19
C GLU A 321 -5.58 28.19 -8.51
N ALA A 322 -4.96 29.35 -8.70
CA ALA A 322 -5.08 30.14 -9.92
C ALA A 322 -4.57 29.36 -11.14
N SER A 323 -3.45 28.64 -11.00
CA SER A 323 -2.95 27.75 -12.05
C SER A 323 -3.95 26.66 -12.40
N ALA A 324 -4.66 26.12 -11.40
CA ALA A 324 -5.66 25.08 -11.64
C ALA A 324 -6.95 25.60 -12.26
N ASP A 325 -7.36 26.80 -11.87
CA ASP A 325 -8.52 27.49 -12.39
C ASP A 325 -8.30 27.93 -13.85
N GLU A 326 -7.11 28.43 -14.19
CA GLU A 326 -6.75 28.80 -15.57
C GLU A 326 -6.84 27.59 -16.52
N SER A 327 -6.31 26.44 -16.10
CA SER A 327 -6.42 25.21 -16.89
C SER A 327 -7.86 24.75 -17.07
N LEU A 328 -8.71 24.81 -16.03
CA LEU A 328 -10.13 24.47 -16.13
C LEU A 328 -10.90 25.45 -17.02
N PHE A 329 -10.56 26.74 -16.96
CA PHE A 329 -11.14 27.75 -17.84
C PHE A 329 -10.81 27.47 -19.31
N ARG A 330 -9.57 27.06 -19.62
CA ARG A 330 -9.20 26.60 -20.97
C ARG A 330 -9.99 25.37 -21.44
N LEU A 331 -10.56 24.60 -20.50
CA LEU A 331 -11.45 23.47 -20.78
C LEU A 331 -12.94 23.86 -20.81
N GLY A 332 -13.28 25.14 -20.59
CA GLY A 332 -14.67 25.63 -20.55
C GLY A 332 -15.41 25.30 -19.25
N LEU A 333 -14.70 25.04 -18.15
CA LEU A 333 -15.27 24.65 -16.86
C LEU A 333 -15.12 25.79 -15.84
N SER A 334 -16.13 25.99 -14.98
CA SER A 334 -16.10 27.03 -13.94
C SER A 334 -15.62 26.50 -12.58
N CYS A 335 -15.15 27.40 -11.71
CA CYS A 335 -14.71 27.08 -10.35
C CYS A 335 -15.85 26.72 -9.40
N GLU A 336 -17.09 27.11 -9.71
CA GLU A 336 -18.28 26.75 -8.92
C GLU A 336 -18.63 25.28 -9.14
N ASP A 337 -18.50 24.81 -10.38
CA ASP A 337 -18.64 23.38 -10.74
C ASP A 337 -17.62 22.50 -10.00
N ALA A 338 -16.46 23.11 -9.71
CA ALA A 338 -15.46 22.82 -8.67
C ALA A 338 -15.90 22.03 -7.43
N LYS A 339 -16.87 22.61 -6.73
CA LYS A 339 -17.07 22.41 -5.29
C LYS A 339 -18.15 21.37 -4.97
N GLU A 340 -19.00 21.04 -5.94
CA GLU A 340 -20.15 20.14 -5.75
C GLU A 340 -19.82 18.66 -6.02
N GLY A 341 -18.54 18.29 -6.20
CA GLY A 341 -18.16 16.91 -6.58
C GLY A 341 -18.64 16.49 -7.99
N GLY A 342 -19.37 17.36 -8.70
CA GLY A 342 -19.92 17.15 -10.03
C GLY A 342 -19.09 17.72 -11.17
N ILE A 343 -17.84 18.13 -10.94
CA ILE A 343 -16.98 18.75 -11.98
C ILE A 343 -16.84 17.82 -13.18
N LEU A 344 -16.46 16.56 -12.92
CA LEU A 344 -16.21 15.58 -13.97
C LEU A 344 -17.49 15.32 -14.76
N ARG A 345 -18.61 15.16 -14.05
CA ARG A 345 -19.93 15.01 -14.67
C ARG A 345 -20.30 16.22 -15.53
N LYS A 346 -20.23 17.44 -14.99
CA LYS A 346 -20.58 18.66 -15.74
C LYS A 346 -19.67 18.86 -16.94
N ALA A 347 -18.37 18.56 -16.80
CA ALA A 347 -17.41 18.64 -17.90
C ALA A 347 -17.73 17.68 -19.03
N ILE A 348 -18.07 16.45 -18.65
CA ILE A 348 -18.54 15.42 -19.57
C ILE A 348 -19.86 15.84 -20.23
N ASP A 349 -20.82 16.35 -19.47
CA ASP A 349 -22.10 16.80 -20.00
C ASP A 349 -21.90 17.94 -21.01
N VAL A 350 -21.01 18.89 -20.71
CA VAL A 350 -20.63 19.97 -21.62
C VAL A 350 -19.96 19.39 -22.87
N ALA A 351 -18.98 18.50 -22.72
CA ALA A 351 -18.28 17.89 -23.85
C ALA A 351 -19.23 17.10 -24.76
N ILE A 352 -20.14 16.31 -24.18
CA ILE A 352 -21.19 15.58 -24.89
C ILE A 352 -22.12 16.56 -25.62
N ARG A 353 -22.61 17.62 -24.96
CA ARG A 353 -23.50 18.62 -25.58
C ARG A 353 -22.81 19.33 -26.74
N CYS A 354 -21.56 19.74 -26.57
CA CYS A 354 -20.78 20.41 -27.62
C CYS A 354 -20.59 19.54 -28.87
N HIS A 355 -20.52 18.22 -28.72
CA HIS A 355 -20.30 17.28 -29.83
C HIS A 355 -21.54 16.45 -30.19
N MET A 356 -22.72 16.78 -29.64
CA MET A 356 -23.90 15.91 -29.70
C MET A 356 -24.29 15.56 -31.13
N SER A 357 -24.28 16.53 -32.04
CA SER A 357 -24.65 16.31 -33.45
C SER A 357 -23.71 15.31 -34.14
N LEU A 358 -22.40 15.39 -33.87
CA LEU A 358 -21.41 14.47 -34.42
C LEU A 358 -21.52 13.09 -33.76
N LEU A 359 -21.63 13.03 -32.43
CA LEU A 359 -21.77 11.79 -31.68
C LEU A 359 -22.96 10.94 -32.14
N GLN A 360 -24.07 11.58 -32.53
CA GLN A 360 -25.28 10.89 -33.00
C GLN A 360 -25.24 10.48 -34.48
N THR A 361 -24.38 11.07 -35.29
CA THR A 361 -24.40 10.88 -36.75
C THR A 361 -23.16 10.17 -37.27
N THR A 362 -22.02 10.87 -37.27
CA THR A 362 -20.76 10.41 -37.87
C THR A 362 -19.78 9.86 -36.85
N GLY A 363 -20.05 10.06 -35.56
CA GLY A 363 -19.11 9.87 -34.47
C GLY A 363 -18.08 11.00 -34.35
N VAL A 364 -17.42 11.09 -33.21
CA VAL A 364 -16.32 12.04 -32.92
C VAL A 364 -15.00 11.30 -32.96
N ARG A 365 -14.11 11.67 -33.89
CA ARG A 365 -12.78 11.06 -33.98
C ARG A 365 -11.81 11.64 -32.96
N THR A 366 -11.26 10.76 -32.15
CA THR A 366 -10.28 11.09 -31.09
C THR A 366 -9.05 10.20 -31.25
N ARG A 367 -8.02 10.47 -30.44
CA ARG A 367 -6.85 9.58 -30.35
C ARG A 367 -7.19 8.17 -29.83
N LEU A 368 -8.24 8.03 -29.03
CA LEU A 368 -8.71 6.74 -28.53
C LEU A 368 -9.44 5.94 -29.60
N GLY A 369 -10.17 6.62 -30.47
CA GLY A 369 -11.01 6.01 -31.49
C GLY A 369 -12.17 6.92 -31.86
N THR A 370 -13.17 6.37 -32.54
CA THR A 370 -14.39 7.08 -32.88
C THR A 370 -15.44 6.88 -31.78
N LEU A 371 -15.89 7.97 -31.18
CA LEU A 371 -16.91 7.95 -30.12
C LEU A 371 -18.30 8.10 -30.74
N TYR A 372 -19.24 7.30 -30.27
CA TYR A 372 -20.64 7.29 -30.70
C TYR A 372 -21.57 7.46 -29.51
N PHE A 373 -22.68 8.16 -29.75
CA PHE A 373 -23.76 8.27 -28.78
C PHE A 373 -25.13 8.23 -29.49
N PRO A 374 -25.50 7.08 -30.07
CA PRO A 374 -26.72 6.97 -30.84
C PRO A 374 -27.92 7.32 -29.97
N GLU A 375 -28.82 8.15 -30.52
CA GLU A 375 -30.05 8.60 -29.84
C GLU A 375 -29.82 9.30 -28.49
N ALA A 376 -28.58 9.71 -28.17
CA ALA A 376 -28.18 10.21 -26.86
C ALA A 376 -28.64 9.28 -25.71
N ARG A 377 -28.48 7.96 -25.91
CA ARG A 377 -28.93 6.93 -24.98
C ARG A 377 -27.83 5.90 -24.73
N ASP A 378 -27.70 5.47 -23.48
CA ASP A 378 -26.87 4.33 -23.10
C ASP A 378 -27.41 3.07 -23.83
N PRO A 379 -26.63 2.43 -24.72
CA PRO A 379 -27.10 1.32 -25.53
C PRO A 379 -27.40 0.05 -24.72
N VAL A 380 -26.93 -0.06 -23.47
CA VAL A 380 -27.10 -1.24 -22.62
C VAL A 380 -28.23 -1.05 -21.63
N SER A 381 -28.22 0.04 -20.86
CA SER A 381 -29.25 0.32 -19.85
C SER A 381 -30.48 1.01 -20.43
N GLY A 382 -30.32 1.69 -21.56
CA GLY A 382 -31.34 2.55 -22.11
C GLY A 382 -31.54 3.86 -21.36
N ALA A 383 -30.61 4.27 -20.48
CA ALA A 383 -30.64 5.58 -19.84
C ALA A 383 -30.46 6.70 -20.88
N THR A 384 -31.29 7.74 -20.83
CA THR A 384 -31.24 8.87 -21.77
C THR A 384 -30.41 10.02 -21.20
N PHE A 385 -29.59 10.65 -22.03
CA PHE A 385 -28.82 11.83 -21.66
C PHE A 385 -29.74 13.05 -21.46
N GLY A 386 -29.54 13.78 -20.36
CA GLY A 386 -30.25 15.03 -20.09
C GLY A 386 -31.64 14.88 -19.46
N THR A 387 -32.10 13.66 -19.17
CA THR A 387 -33.14 13.45 -18.14
C THR A 387 -32.51 13.64 -16.76
N GLU A 388 -33.28 13.69 -15.67
CA GLU A 388 -32.80 13.95 -14.29
C GLU A 388 -31.81 12.89 -13.72
N THR A 389 -31.13 12.13 -14.58
CA THR A 389 -30.12 11.16 -14.21
C THR A 389 -28.92 11.85 -13.59
N THR A 390 -28.51 11.37 -12.41
CA THR A 390 -27.31 11.86 -11.72
C THR A 390 -26.02 11.20 -12.19
N ASP A 391 -26.13 10.32 -13.18
CA ASP A 391 -25.05 9.41 -13.58
C ASP A 391 -23.96 10.11 -14.38
N VAL A 392 -22.72 9.68 -14.14
CA VAL A 392 -21.54 10.03 -14.93
C VAL A 392 -21.48 9.13 -16.17
N TRP A 393 -20.99 9.65 -17.29
CA TRP A 393 -20.84 8.88 -18.54
C TRP A 393 -19.40 8.40 -18.72
N CYS A 394 -19.26 7.18 -19.23
CA CYS A 394 -18.02 6.46 -19.53
C CYS A 394 -18.04 5.99 -21.00
N LEU A 395 -16.94 5.41 -21.47
CA LEU A 395 -16.91 4.77 -22.80
C LEU A 395 -16.84 3.25 -22.68
N LEU A 396 -17.58 2.56 -23.54
CA LEU A 396 -17.50 1.13 -23.79
C LEU A 396 -16.98 0.89 -25.20
N LYS A 397 -15.90 0.12 -25.33
CA LYS A 397 -15.34 -0.27 -26.62
C LYS A 397 -16.32 -1.18 -27.37
N ARG A 398 -16.56 -0.91 -28.64
CA ARG A 398 -17.33 -1.80 -29.52
C ARG A 398 -16.45 -2.97 -29.96
N ASP A 399 -17.01 -4.18 -30.01
CA ASP A 399 -16.22 -5.32 -30.48
C ASP A 399 -15.99 -5.21 -32.00
N GLY A 400 -14.79 -5.58 -32.45
CA GLY A 400 -14.15 -5.13 -33.69
C GLY A 400 -14.73 -5.63 -35.01
N ARG A 401 -16.06 -5.72 -35.17
CA ARG A 401 -16.70 -6.14 -36.44
C ARG A 401 -16.67 -5.07 -37.54
N ASP A 402 -16.12 -3.89 -37.25
CA ASP A 402 -15.92 -2.82 -38.24
C ASP A 402 -14.42 -2.48 -38.40
N ILE A 403 -13.64 -3.48 -38.86
CA ILE A 403 -12.17 -3.46 -38.98
C ILE A 403 -11.66 -2.33 -39.90
N ALA A 404 -12.54 -1.71 -40.70
CA ALA A 404 -12.14 -0.67 -41.64
C ALA A 404 -11.92 0.73 -41.02
N SER A 405 -12.43 1.01 -39.81
CA SER A 405 -12.48 2.38 -39.26
C SER A 405 -11.67 2.64 -37.97
N GLY A 406 -10.99 1.63 -37.43
CA GLY A 406 -10.21 1.73 -36.19
C GLY A 406 -11.04 1.41 -34.93
N LEU A 407 -10.53 1.77 -33.75
CA LEU A 407 -11.23 1.57 -32.48
C LEU A 407 -12.49 2.45 -32.41
N ALA A 408 -13.60 1.89 -31.91
CA ALA A 408 -14.87 2.60 -31.74
C ALA A 408 -15.41 2.40 -30.33
N TYR A 409 -16.08 3.42 -29.81
CA TYR A 409 -16.62 3.43 -28.45
C TYR A 409 -18.04 3.98 -28.40
N ASP A 410 -18.87 3.40 -27.55
CA ASP A 410 -20.18 3.91 -27.17
C ASP A 410 -20.15 4.62 -25.82
N LEU A 411 -20.92 5.69 -25.69
CA LEU A 411 -21.15 6.33 -24.40
C LEU A 411 -22.15 5.51 -23.57
N ILE A 412 -21.73 5.08 -22.38
CA ILE A 412 -22.55 4.35 -21.41
C ILE A 412 -22.54 5.06 -20.06
N THR A 413 -23.52 4.79 -19.21
CA THR A 413 -23.50 5.30 -17.82
C THR A 413 -22.47 4.54 -16.97
N GLU A 414 -21.94 5.20 -15.93
CA GLU A 414 -21.04 4.58 -14.96
C GLU A 414 -21.70 3.40 -14.25
N HIS A 415 -23.01 3.49 -13.98
CA HIS A 415 -23.79 2.40 -13.43
C HIS A 415 -23.74 1.15 -14.33
N THR A 416 -23.93 1.31 -15.65
CA THR A 416 -23.77 0.25 -16.63
C THR A 416 -22.34 -0.30 -16.61
N ALA A 417 -21.33 0.58 -16.60
CA ALA A 417 -19.93 0.18 -16.58
C ALA A 417 -19.59 -0.71 -15.37
N SER A 418 -20.02 -0.31 -14.16
CA SER A 418 -19.85 -1.12 -12.95
C SER A 418 -20.57 -2.46 -13.02
N ALA A 419 -21.79 -2.49 -13.58
CA ALA A 419 -22.56 -3.72 -13.74
C ALA A 419 -21.88 -4.71 -14.70
N LEU A 420 -21.30 -4.22 -15.81
CA LEU A 420 -20.54 -5.04 -16.75
C LEU A 420 -19.25 -5.58 -16.12
N LYS A 421 -18.47 -4.73 -15.43
CA LYS A 421 -17.25 -5.14 -14.70
C LYS A 421 -17.54 -6.24 -13.68
N LYS A 422 -18.63 -6.11 -12.93
CA LYS A 422 -19.06 -7.12 -11.94
C LYS A 422 -19.42 -8.46 -12.59
N ARG A 423 -20.02 -8.44 -13.79
CA ARG A 423 -20.40 -9.65 -14.54
C ARG A 423 -19.25 -10.24 -15.36
N ARG A 424 -18.17 -9.48 -15.58
CA ARG A 424 -17.04 -9.83 -16.46
C ARG A 424 -17.47 -10.23 -17.87
N MET A 425 -18.52 -9.58 -18.37
CA MET A 425 -19.15 -9.91 -19.65
C MET A 425 -19.44 -8.65 -20.45
N HIS A 426 -18.99 -8.63 -21.69
CA HIS A 426 -19.30 -7.60 -22.67
C HIS A 426 -20.76 -7.75 -23.14
N PRO A 427 -21.49 -6.68 -23.46
CA PRO A 427 -22.88 -6.77 -23.96
C PRO A 427 -23.03 -7.64 -25.21
N GLU A 428 -21.97 -7.78 -26.00
CA GLU A 428 -21.93 -8.62 -27.21
C GLU A 428 -21.62 -10.11 -26.93
N GLY A 429 -21.49 -10.50 -25.66
CA GLY A 429 -21.34 -11.90 -25.23
C GLY A 429 -19.90 -12.38 -25.07
N ALA A 430 -18.90 -11.55 -25.39
CA ALA A 430 -17.49 -11.83 -25.10
C ALA A 430 -17.14 -11.61 -23.62
N PRO A 431 -16.07 -12.22 -23.08
CA PRO A 431 -15.50 -11.81 -21.80
C PRO A 431 -15.08 -10.34 -21.84
N LEU A 432 -15.35 -9.60 -20.77
CA LEU A 432 -14.96 -8.19 -20.68
C LEU A 432 -13.46 -8.08 -20.37
N CYS A 433 -12.70 -7.40 -21.22
CA CYS A 433 -11.30 -7.04 -20.97
C CYS A 433 -11.22 -5.76 -20.12
N GLU A 434 -10.12 -5.55 -19.40
CA GLU A 434 -9.93 -4.35 -18.57
C GLU A 434 -9.98 -3.05 -19.40
N ASP A 435 -9.46 -3.09 -20.63
CA ASP A 435 -9.39 -1.94 -21.55
C ASP A 435 -10.68 -1.69 -22.33
N ASP A 436 -11.73 -2.50 -22.13
CA ASP A 436 -12.99 -2.31 -22.85
C ASP A 436 -13.80 -1.14 -22.28
N ILE A 437 -13.54 -0.72 -21.05
CA ILE A 437 -14.24 0.41 -20.41
C ILE A 437 -13.24 1.52 -20.10
N VAL A 438 -13.39 2.65 -20.77
CA VAL A 438 -12.65 3.88 -20.43
C VAL A 438 -13.47 4.66 -19.42
N SER A 439 -12.82 5.04 -18.32
CA SER A 439 -13.44 5.83 -17.27
C SER A 439 -13.91 7.19 -17.79
N ALA A 440 -14.77 7.84 -17.01
CA ALA A 440 -15.29 9.17 -17.29
C ALA A 440 -14.16 10.20 -17.54
N ALA A 441 -13.08 10.14 -16.76
CA ALA A 441 -11.89 10.99 -16.95
C ALA A 441 -11.19 10.72 -18.29
N GLY A 442 -11.02 9.44 -18.67
CA GLY A 442 -10.45 9.08 -19.96
C GLY A 442 -11.35 9.48 -21.14
N MET A 443 -12.68 9.42 -20.97
CA MET A 443 -13.63 9.94 -21.96
C MET A 443 -13.47 11.44 -22.16
N LEU A 444 -13.38 12.20 -21.08
CA LEU A 444 -13.18 13.65 -21.16
C LEU A 444 -11.87 13.98 -21.90
N ALA A 445 -10.78 13.27 -21.59
CA ALA A 445 -9.51 13.40 -22.31
C ALA A 445 -9.65 13.10 -23.82
N ALA A 446 -10.50 12.14 -24.19
CA ALA A 446 -10.81 11.82 -25.59
C ALA A 446 -11.40 13.03 -26.33
N PHE A 447 -12.39 13.69 -25.73
CA PHE A 447 -13.04 14.88 -26.30
C PHE A 447 -12.08 16.07 -26.46
N HIS A 448 -11.05 16.17 -25.63
CA HIS A 448 -10.07 17.25 -25.68
C HIS A 448 -8.88 16.99 -26.62
N SER A 449 -8.76 15.78 -27.18
CA SER A 449 -7.78 15.43 -28.20
C SER A 449 -8.44 15.04 -29.53
N PRO A 450 -9.30 15.89 -30.12
CA PRO A 450 -9.89 15.59 -31.42
C PRO A 450 -8.77 15.60 -32.47
N LEU A 451 -8.79 14.61 -33.36
CA LEU A 451 -7.95 14.65 -34.56
C LEU A 451 -8.57 15.71 -35.48
N LEU A 452 -7.97 16.90 -35.51
CA LEU A 452 -8.31 17.92 -36.51
C LEU A 452 -7.89 17.35 -37.88
N PHE A 453 -8.86 17.27 -38.78
CA PHE A 453 -8.62 16.91 -40.18
C PHE A 453 -7.86 18.01 -40.93
#